data_AF-A0A8H9M4K0-F1
#
_entry.id   AF-A0A8H9M4K0-F1
#
_cell.length_a   1.000
_cell.length_b   1.000
_cell.length_c   1.000
_cell.angle_alpha   90.00
_cell.angle_beta   90.00
_cell.angle_gamma   90.00
#
_symmetry.space_group_name_H-M   'P 1'
#
loop_
_entity.id
_entity.type
_entity.pdbx_description
1 polymer ?
#
loop_
_entity_poly.entity_id
_entity_poly.type
_entity_poly.pdbx_seq_one_letter_code
_entity_poly.pdbx_strand_id
1 'polypeptide(L)'
;MSAVSAVVIVSSTVSDAHTWNLVFLQLLVEEVGLPVVNLGPCVPEELLAAECLLREPALVVISSVNGHGYQDCLGLIRRLRAADQPEGMLVVAGGKLAVLAEGATRRAEHLRRAGFDAVFDDGPDSLVTFRQMLVTLTGEGHRTRGVPSELSAGRTP
;
A
#
# COMPACT_ATOMS: atom_id res chain seq x y z
N MET A 1 -13.36 -1.72 22.36
CA MET A 1 -12.10 -1.67 21.60
C MET A 1 -12.41 -0.95 20.29
N SER A 2 -11.69 0.15 20.01
CA SER A 2 -11.87 0.91 18.76
C SER A 2 -11.63 0.00 17.56
N ALA A 3 -12.27 0.27 16.42
CA ALA A 3 -11.86 -0.35 15.18
C ALA A 3 -10.42 0.08 14.98
N VAL A 4 -9.55 -0.89 14.70
CA VAL A 4 -8.27 -0.56 14.10
C VAL A 4 -8.64 -0.01 12.73
N SER A 5 -8.58 1.31 12.60
CA SER A 5 -8.64 1.98 11.30
C SER A 5 -7.51 1.42 10.45
N ALA A 6 -7.80 0.93 9.25
CA ALA A 6 -6.80 0.44 8.31
C ALA A 6 -5.79 1.55 7.99
N VAL A 7 -4.61 1.50 8.62
CA VAL A 7 -3.53 2.47 8.38
C VAL A 7 -2.88 2.19 7.04
N VAL A 8 -2.58 3.24 6.30
CA VAL A 8 -1.79 3.19 5.07
C VAL A 8 -0.43 3.81 5.32
N ILE A 9 0.64 3.08 5.03
CA ILE A 9 1.99 3.64 5.01
C ILE A 9 2.31 4.13 3.60
N VAL A 10 2.81 5.35 3.48
CA VAL A 10 3.31 5.92 2.22
C VAL A 10 4.81 6.18 2.37
N SER A 11 5.60 5.73 1.40
CA SER A 11 7.05 5.89 1.40
C SER A 11 7.62 5.91 -0.02
N SER A 12 8.84 6.42 -0.19
CA SER A 12 9.61 6.23 -1.43
C SER A 12 10.69 5.16 -1.28
N THR A 13 11.44 4.92 -2.35
CA THR A 13 12.62 4.08 -2.28
C THR A 13 13.83 4.83 -1.72
N VAL A 14 14.85 4.09 -1.27
CA VAL A 14 16.08 4.62 -0.65
C VAL A 14 16.81 5.66 -1.50
N SER A 15 16.72 5.57 -2.83
CA SER A 15 17.39 6.52 -3.75
C SER A 15 16.48 7.66 -4.24
N ASP A 16 15.23 7.74 -3.78
CA ASP A 16 14.25 8.68 -4.31
C ASP A 16 13.92 9.81 -3.34
N ALA A 17 14.47 11.00 -3.63
CA ALA A 17 14.32 12.23 -2.84
C ALA A 17 13.05 13.03 -3.18
N HIS A 18 12.22 12.59 -4.13
CA HIS A 18 11.01 13.32 -4.50
C HIS A 18 9.95 13.21 -3.41
N THR A 19 9.34 14.36 -3.07
CA THR A 19 8.38 14.45 -1.97
C THR A 19 6.95 14.72 -2.43
N TRP A 20 6.77 15.36 -3.59
CA TRP A 20 5.44 15.78 -4.05
C TRP A 20 4.51 14.60 -4.34
N ASN A 21 5.05 13.54 -4.96
CA ASN A 21 4.33 12.27 -5.15
C ASN A 21 3.83 11.69 -3.82
N LEU A 22 4.62 11.77 -2.75
CA LEU A 22 4.25 11.28 -1.42
C LEU A 22 3.15 12.13 -0.78
N VAL A 23 3.26 13.46 -0.88
CA VAL A 23 2.21 14.40 -0.42
C VAL A 23 0.91 14.17 -1.19
N PHE A 24 0.99 14.02 -2.51
CA PHE A 24 -0.18 13.73 -3.35
C PHE A 24 -0.86 12.42 -2.95
N LEU A 25 -0.09 11.34 -2.78
CA LEU A 25 -0.63 10.05 -2.36
C LEU A 25 -1.25 10.11 -0.96
N GLN A 26 -0.63 10.84 -0.03
CA GLN A 26 -1.21 11.07 1.28
C GLN A 26 -2.58 11.75 1.17
N LEU A 27 -2.68 12.87 0.45
CA LEU A 27 -3.94 13.60 0.27
C LEU A 27 -5.00 12.71 -0.39
N LEU A 28 -4.64 11.91 -1.40
CA LEU A 28 -5.54 11.00 -2.09
C LEU A 28 -6.10 9.91 -1.17
N VAL A 29 -5.25 9.34 -0.31
CA VAL A 29 -5.65 8.29 0.64
C VAL A 29 -6.51 8.87 1.77
N GLU A 30 -6.13 10.04 2.29
CA GLU A 30 -6.90 10.76 3.31
C GLU A 30 -8.27 11.23 2.78
N GLU A 31 -8.39 11.58 1.50
CA GLU A 31 -9.66 11.93 0.85
C GLU A 31 -10.67 10.76 0.92
N VAL A 32 -10.18 9.51 0.88
CA VAL A 32 -11.00 8.29 1.00
C VAL A 32 -11.27 7.94 2.48
N GLY A 33 -10.70 8.68 3.43
CA GLY A 33 -10.93 8.53 4.88
C GLY A 33 -10.03 7.51 5.57
N LEU A 34 -8.94 7.07 4.92
CA LEU A 34 -7.95 6.18 5.52
C LEU A 34 -6.83 7.00 6.21
N PRO A 35 -6.43 6.66 7.44
CA PRO A 35 -5.30 7.31 8.09
C PRO A 35 -3.99 6.96 7.40
N VAL A 36 -3.13 7.97 7.20
CA VAL A 36 -1.85 7.83 6.52
C VAL A 36 -0.68 8.06 7.47
N VAL A 37 0.32 7.20 7.35
CA VAL A 37 1.66 7.44 7.90
C VAL A 37 2.62 7.63 6.73
N ASN A 38 3.00 8.87 6.48
CA ASN A 38 3.94 9.22 5.43
C ASN A 38 5.36 9.22 6.02
N LEU A 39 6.16 8.23 5.67
CA LEU A 39 7.55 8.08 6.14
C LEU A 39 8.51 9.03 5.42
N GLY A 40 8.05 9.71 4.36
CA GLY A 40 8.86 10.62 3.58
C GLY A 40 9.76 9.91 2.56
N PRO A 41 10.70 10.65 1.98
CA PRO A 41 11.59 10.16 0.94
C PRO A 41 12.82 9.42 1.49
N CYS A 42 13.53 8.69 0.62
CA CYS A 42 14.82 8.04 0.91
C CYS A 42 14.78 7.13 2.15
N VAL A 43 13.66 6.43 2.38
CA VAL A 43 13.45 5.63 3.59
C VAL A 43 14.23 4.32 3.49
N PRO A 44 15.10 4.00 4.48
CA PRO A 44 15.76 2.69 4.57
C PRO A 44 14.76 1.54 4.67
N GLU A 45 15.06 0.42 4.02
CA GLU A 45 14.20 -0.78 4.01
C GLU A 45 13.94 -1.30 5.44
N GLU A 46 14.95 -1.24 6.32
CA GLU A 46 14.83 -1.63 7.72
C GLU A 46 13.84 -0.74 8.49
N LEU A 47 13.83 0.57 8.22
CA LEU A 47 12.90 1.49 8.86
C LEU A 47 11.47 1.21 8.38
N LEU A 48 11.28 1.01 7.08
CA LEU A 48 9.97 0.64 6.54
C LEU A 48 9.46 -0.67 7.17
N ALA A 49 10.29 -1.70 7.26
CA ALA A 49 9.91 -2.97 7.86
C ALA A 49 9.54 -2.83 9.35
N ALA A 50 10.31 -2.05 10.11
CA ALA A 50 10.01 -1.77 11.51
C ALA A 50 8.67 -1.03 11.69
N GLU A 51 8.38 -0.04 10.84
CA GLU A 51 7.12 0.70 10.88
C GLU A 51 5.92 -0.18 10.47
N CYS A 52 6.11 -1.13 9.55
CA CYS A 52 5.08 -2.10 9.19
C CYS A 52 4.74 -3.03 10.37
N LEU A 53 5.75 -3.53 11.08
CA LEU A 53 5.55 -4.34 12.29
C LEU A 53 4.89 -3.56 13.41
N LEU A 54 5.29 -2.30 13.61
CA LEU A 54 4.77 -1.47 14.69
C LEU A 54 3.29 -1.10 14.48
N ARG A 55 2.88 -0.86 13.24
CA ARG A 55 1.60 -0.26 12.91
C ARG A 55 0.58 -1.22 12.32
N GLU A 56 1.04 -2.40 11.90
CA GLU A 56 0.23 -3.41 11.23
C GLU A 56 -0.66 -2.80 10.12
N PRO A 57 -0.08 -2.09 9.14
CA PRO A 57 -0.86 -1.38 8.15
C PRO A 57 -1.61 -2.35 7.23
N ALA A 58 -2.77 -1.94 6.74
CA ALA A 58 -3.49 -2.70 5.73
C ALA A 58 -2.83 -2.56 4.34
N LEU A 59 -2.16 -1.43 4.10
CA LEU A 59 -1.54 -1.11 2.84
C LEU A 59 -0.22 -0.35 3.02
N VAL A 60 0.79 -0.75 2.27
CA VAL A 60 2.04 -0.03 2.07
C VAL A 60 2.12 0.43 0.62
N VAL A 61 2.31 1.72 0.39
CA VAL A 61 2.40 2.34 -0.93
C VAL A 61 3.82 2.86 -1.15
N ILE A 62 4.55 2.24 -2.07
CA ILE A 62 5.90 2.65 -2.48
C ILE A 62 5.80 3.49 -3.75
N SER A 63 6.21 4.75 -3.67
CA SER A 63 6.23 5.65 -4.82
C SER A 63 7.65 5.98 -5.23
N SER A 64 7.97 5.80 -6.51
CA SER A 64 9.23 6.26 -7.07
C SER A 64 9.04 6.91 -8.44
N VAL A 65 9.71 8.04 -8.64
CA VAL A 65 9.72 8.81 -9.89
C VAL A 65 11.13 9.15 -10.39
N ASN A 66 12.18 8.65 -9.73
CA ASN A 66 13.57 8.92 -10.09
C ASN A 66 14.10 8.10 -11.30
N GLY A 67 13.28 7.23 -11.91
CA GLY A 67 13.65 6.43 -13.07
C GLY A 67 14.50 5.18 -12.77
N HIS A 68 14.93 4.99 -11.52
CA HIS A 68 15.72 3.85 -11.07
C HIS A 68 14.99 2.97 -10.04
N GLY A 69 13.72 3.28 -9.73
CA GLY A 69 12.92 2.62 -8.71
C GLY A 69 12.78 1.09 -8.88
N TYR A 70 12.95 0.53 -10.08
CA TYR A 70 12.87 -0.92 -10.28
C TYR A 70 13.84 -1.73 -9.39
N GLN A 71 15.11 -1.33 -9.32
CA GLN A 71 16.11 -2.06 -8.55
C GLN A 71 15.86 -1.93 -7.05
N ASP A 72 15.60 -0.71 -6.59
CA ASP A 72 15.27 -0.44 -5.20
C ASP A 72 14.00 -1.18 -4.76
N CYS A 73 12.93 -1.12 -5.55
CA CYS A 73 11.69 -1.85 -5.25
C CYS A 73 11.94 -3.36 -5.15
N LEU A 74 12.82 -3.91 -5.97
CA LEU A 74 13.15 -5.33 -5.95
C LEU A 74 13.93 -5.73 -4.68
N GLY A 75 14.84 -4.88 -4.20
CA GLY A 75 15.52 -5.04 -2.91
C GLY A 75 14.52 -4.96 -1.76
N LEU A 76 13.79 -3.85 -1.72
CA LEU A 76 12.79 -3.53 -0.70
C LEU A 76 11.78 -4.65 -0.53
N ILE A 77 11.15 -5.13 -1.60
CA ILE A 77 10.08 -6.13 -1.46
C ILE A 77 10.59 -7.47 -0.97
N ARG A 78 11.79 -7.88 -1.39
CA ARG A 78 12.41 -9.12 -0.89
C ARG A 78 12.73 -9.02 0.58
N ARG A 79 13.27 -7.86 1.01
CA ARG A 79 13.57 -7.58 2.42
C ARG A 79 12.29 -7.60 3.25
N LEU A 80 11.26 -6.91 2.77
CA LEU A 80 9.99 -6.77 3.46
C LEU A 80 9.29 -8.13 3.61
N ARG A 81 9.24 -8.95 2.55
CA ARG A 81 8.62 -10.29 2.58
C ARG A 81 9.45 -11.35 3.31
N ALA A 82 10.74 -11.10 3.56
CA ALA A 82 11.59 -11.97 4.38
C ALA A 82 11.49 -11.67 5.88
N ALA A 83 10.93 -10.52 6.26
CA ALA A 83 10.63 -10.18 7.65
C ALA A 83 9.29 -10.79 8.09
N ASP A 84 9.06 -10.86 9.40
CA ASP A 84 7.72 -11.11 9.92
C ASP A 84 6.81 -9.97 9.44
N GLN A 85 5.61 -10.32 8.97
CA GLN A 85 4.67 -9.36 8.42
C GLN A 85 3.29 -9.52 9.05
N PRO A 86 2.56 -8.40 9.23
CA PRO A 86 1.15 -8.45 9.54
C PRO A 86 0.40 -9.25 8.48
N GLU A 87 -0.49 -10.14 8.91
CA GLU A 87 -1.31 -10.95 8.01
C GLU A 87 -2.22 -10.05 7.16
N GLY A 88 -2.29 -10.32 5.86
CA GLY A 88 -3.15 -9.56 4.93
C GLY A 88 -2.62 -8.17 4.56
N MET A 89 -1.42 -7.77 4.98
CA MET A 89 -0.80 -6.50 4.57
C MET A 89 -0.47 -6.49 3.07
N LEU A 90 -1.13 -5.58 2.35
CA LEU A 90 -0.87 -5.34 0.93
C LEU A 90 0.32 -4.40 0.75
N VAL A 91 1.12 -4.65 -0.29
CA VAL A 91 2.26 -3.83 -0.67
C VAL A 91 2.17 -3.54 -2.16
N VAL A 92 2.08 -2.26 -2.51
CA VAL A 92 1.97 -1.79 -3.89
C VAL A 92 3.06 -0.80 -4.24
N ALA A 93 3.43 -0.74 -5.52
CA ALA A 93 4.37 0.24 -6.04
C ALA A 93 3.79 1.03 -7.20
N GLY A 94 4.20 2.29 -7.37
CA GLY A 94 3.77 3.13 -8.49
C GLY A 94 4.74 4.25 -8.86
N GLY A 95 4.52 4.83 -10.03
CA GLY A 95 5.30 5.94 -10.59
C GLY A 95 6.24 5.53 -11.72
N LYS A 96 7.33 6.30 -11.90
CA LYS A 96 8.31 6.08 -12.96
C LYS A 96 9.43 5.16 -12.49
N LEU A 97 9.12 3.87 -12.38
CA LEU A 97 10.05 2.85 -11.91
C LEU A 97 11.20 2.54 -12.89
N ALA A 98 11.14 3.07 -14.11
CA ALA A 98 12.19 2.94 -15.12
C ALA A 98 12.25 4.20 -16.01
N VAL A 99 13.46 4.52 -16.50
CA VAL A 99 13.68 5.61 -17.47
C VAL A 99 13.05 5.33 -18.84
N LEU A 100 13.06 4.06 -19.27
CA LEU A 100 12.58 3.63 -20.57
C LEU A 100 11.29 2.81 -20.45
N ALA A 101 10.36 3.02 -21.38
CA ALA A 101 9.11 2.26 -21.44
C ALA A 101 9.37 0.81 -21.87
N GLU A 102 10.44 0.55 -22.62
CA GLU A 102 10.82 -0.79 -23.06
C GLU A 102 11.06 -1.70 -21.86
N GLY A 103 10.30 -2.81 -21.81
CA GLY A 103 10.38 -3.78 -20.73
C GLY A 103 9.69 -3.37 -19.43
N ALA A 104 8.95 -2.25 -19.40
CA ALA A 104 8.20 -1.81 -18.21
C ALA A 104 7.23 -2.89 -17.72
N THR A 105 6.45 -3.50 -18.63
CA THR A 105 5.54 -4.61 -18.31
C THR A 105 6.28 -5.80 -17.70
N ARG A 106 7.40 -6.22 -18.29
CA ARG A 106 8.21 -7.34 -17.78
C ARG A 106 8.77 -7.03 -16.37
N ARG A 107 9.19 -5.78 -16.14
CA ARG A 107 9.68 -5.32 -14.83
C ARG A 107 8.56 -5.31 -13.79
N ALA A 108 7.37 -4.81 -14.13
CA ALA A 108 6.20 -4.85 -13.27
C ALA A 108 5.80 -6.29 -12.91
N GLU A 109 5.76 -7.20 -13.88
CA GLU A 109 5.53 -8.64 -13.65
C GLU A 109 6.59 -9.26 -12.74
N HIS A 110 7.85 -8.86 -12.88
CA HIS A 110 8.90 -9.32 -11.98
C HIS A 110 8.70 -8.81 -10.54
N LEU A 111 8.36 -7.53 -10.37
CA LEU A 111 8.07 -6.97 -9.05
C LEU A 111 6.88 -7.67 -8.39
N ARG A 112 5.82 -7.98 -9.13
CA ARG A 112 4.68 -8.76 -8.63
C ARG A 112 5.10 -10.15 -8.16
N ARG A 113 5.83 -10.89 -9.00
CA ARG A 113 6.39 -12.20 -8.63
C ARG A 113 7.36 -12.15 -7.44
N ALA A 114 8.02 -11.00 -7.21
CA ALA A 114 8.90 -10.81 -6.08
C ALA A 114 8.16 -10.51 -4.77
N GLY A 115 6.88 -10.16 -4.83
CA GLY A 115 6.01 -10.03 -3.65
C GLY A 115 5.14 -8.78 -3.59
N PHE A 116 5.15 -7.90 -4.59
CA PHE A 116 4.19 -6.79 -4.67
C PHE A 116 2.82 -7.32 -5.06
N ASP A 117 1.78 -6.85 -4.38
CA ASP A 117 0.39 -7.20 -4.68
C ASP A 117 -0.12 -6.47 -5.93
N ALA A 118 0.37 -5.25 -6.15
CA ALA A 118 0.12 -4.49 -7.37
C ALA A 118 1.30 -3.58 -7.73
N VAL A 119 1.44 -3.31 -9.04
CA VAL A 119 2.42 -2.36 -9.57
C VAL A 119 1.69 -1.51 -10.61
N PHE A 120 1.74 -0.20 -10.39
CA PHE A 120 1.08 0.84 -11.16
C PHE A 120 2.10 1.59 -12.02
N ASP A 121 1.73 1.94 -13.25
CA ASP A 121 2.52 2.87 -14.07
C ASP A 121 2.18 4.33 -13.72
N ASP A 122 2.75 5.29 -14.45
CA ASP A 122 2.48 6.72 -14.29
C ASP A 122 1.30 7.21 -15.15
N GLY A 123 0.48 6.29 -15.67
CA GLY A 123 -0.69 6.58 -16.48
C GLY A 123 -1.94 6.93 -15.66
N PRO A 124 -2.93 7.62 -16.26
CA PRO A 124 -4.17 8.01 -15.58
C PRO A 124 -5.03 6.80 -15.16
N ASP A 125 -5.02 5.72 -15.93
CA ASP A 125 -5.80 4.51 -15.62
C ASP A 125 -5.31 3.85 -14.33
N SER A 126 -3.99 3.83 -14.11
CA SER A 126 -3.38 3.34 -12.87
C SER A 126 -3.87 4.10 -11.64
N LEU A 127 -4.02 5.42 -11.74
CA LEU A 127 -4.54 6.24 -10.64
C LEU A 127 -6.01 5.92 -10.33
N VAL A 128 -6.83 5.69 -11.37
CA VAL A 128 -8.23 5.29 -11.21
C VAL A 128 -8.33 3.93 -10.52
N THR A 129 -7.54 2.94 -10.96
CA THR A 129 -7.49 1.61 -10.34
C THR A 129 -7.02 1.68 -8.89
N PHE A 130 -5.98 2.48 -8.60
CA PHE A 130 -5.51 2.67 -7.24
C PHE A 130 -6.59 3.28 -6.34
N ARG A 131 -7.34 4.29 -6.81
CA ARG A 131 -8.45 4.87 -6.04
C ARG A 131 -9.55 3.85 -5.75
N GLN A 132 -9.89 2.98 -6.71
CA GLN A 132 -10.87 1.91 -6.51
C GLN A 132 -10.39 0.88 -5.45
N MET A 133 -9.10 0.58 -5.43
CA MET A 133 -8.49 -0.27 -4.40
C MET A 133 -8.65 0.36 -3.00
N LEU A 134 -8.37 1.66 -2.85
CA LEU A 134 -8.53 2.38 -1.58
C LEU A 134 -9.99 2.34 -1.07
N VAL A 135 -10.97 2.54 -1.97
CA VAL A 135 -12.40 2.44 -1.62
C VAL A 135 -12.80 1.02 -1.20
N THR A 136 -12.16 -0.01 -1.76
CA THR A 136 -12.42 -1.40 -1.37
C THR A 136 -11.90 -1.66 0.04
N LEU A 137 -10.71 -1.15 0.37
CA LEU A 137 -10.11 -1.27 1.71
C LEU A 137 -10.97 -0.62 2.81
N THR A 138 -11.59 0.53 2.52
CA THR A 138 -12.54 1.13 3.48
C THR A 138 -13.79 0.27 3.64
N GLY A 139 -14.29 -0.34 2.55
CA GLY A 139 -15.42 -1.27 2.60
C GLY A 139 -15.15 -2.54 3.41
N GLU A 140 -13.93 -3.07 3.36
CA GLU A 140 -13.52 -4.26 4.14
C GLU A 140 -13.32 -3.95 5.62
N GLY A 141 -12.73 -2.81 5.95
CA GLY A 141 -12.61 -2.32 7.33
C GLY A 141 -13.96 -2.09 8.03
N HIS A 142 -15.04 -1.92 7.25
CA HIS A 142 -16.42 -1.83 7.77
C HIS A 142 -17.13 -3.20 7.85
N ARG A 143 -16.73 -4.21 7.06
CA ARG A 143 -17.39 -5.54 7.01
C ARG A 143 -17.08 -6.44 8.21
N THR A 144 -15.97 -6.22 8.92
CA THR A 144 -15.65 -6.92 10.18
C THR A 144 -16.46 -6.42 11.40
N ARG A 145 -17.47 -5.57 11.20
CA ARG A 145 -18.31 -4.97 12.26
C ARG A 145 -19.82 -5.27 12.20
N GLY A 146 -20.23 -6.32 11.49
CA GLY A 146 -21.65 -6.72 11.39
C GLY A 146 -22.08 -7.88 12.31
N VAL A 147 -22.56 -7.54 13.52
CA VAL A 147 -23.58 -8.15 14.42
C VAL A 147 -23.84 -9.69 14.39
N PRO A 148 -23.78 -10.41 15.55
CA PRO A 148 -24.34 -11.75 15.69
C PRO A 148 -25.86 -11.77 15.49
N SER A 149 -26.34 -12.68 14.64
CA SER A 149 -27.76 -12.90 14.43
C SER A 149 -28.42 -13.53 15.66
N GLU A 150 -28.96 -12.71 16.57
CA GLU A 150 -30.06 -13.18 17.41
C GLU A 150 -31.38 -12.91 16.68
N LEU A 151 -31.81 -13.93 15.95
CA LEU A 151 -33.22 -14.15 15.65
C LEU A 151 -33.97 -14.22 16.99
N SER A 152 -34.48 -13.06 17.41
CA SER A 152 -35.66 -12.95 18.25
C SER A 152 -36.84 -13.62 17.53
N ALA A 153 -36.94 -14.94 17.64
CA ALA A 153 -38.12 -15.70 17.29
C ALA A 153 -38.68 -16.38 18.56
N GLY A 154 -39.67 -15.72 19.15
CA GLY A 154 -40.82 -16.38 19.76
C GLY A 154 -40.65 -16.98 21.17
N ARG A 155 -40.74 -16.14 22.20
CA ARG A 155 -41.61 -16.43 23.37
C ARG A 155 -42.80 -15.49 23.22
N THR A 156 -44.04 -15.95 23.11
CA THR A 156 -44.92 -16.42 24.21
C THR A 156 -46.26 -16.91 23.61
N PRO A 157 -47.23 -17.42 24.41
CA PRO A 157 -47.20 -17.75 25.84
C PRO A 157 -47.31 -19.25 26.15
#